data_AF-A0A5C7RBT0-F1
#
_entry.id   AF-A0A5C7RBT0-F1
#
_cell.length_a   1.000
_cell.length_b   1.000
_cell.length_c   1.000
_cell.angle_alpha   90.00
_cell.angle_beta   90.00
_cell.angle_gamma   90.00
#
_symmetry.space_group_name_H-M   'P 1'
#
loop_
_entity.id
_entity.type
_entity.pdbx_description
1 polymer ?
#
loop_
_entity_poly.entity_id
_entity_poly.type
_entity_poly.pdbx_seq_one_letter_code
_entity_poly.pdbx_strand_id
1 'polypeptide(L)' 'MVAQLMMDSRKLYLDSNIFIYAIEGHELYAGVLQKLFQYIASQHIQVCTSELTLAECLE' A
#
# COMPACT_ATOMS: atom_id res chain seq x y z
N MET A 1 23.22 6.33 -11.91
CA MET A 1 22.42 7.33 -11.16
C MET A 1 21.01 6.84 -10.87
N VAL A 2 20.24 6.34 -11.86
CA VAL A 2 18.86 5.83 -11.66
C VAL A 2 18.79 4.61 -10.72
N ALA A 3 19.64 3.60 -10.92
CA ALA A 3 19.64 2.40 -10.08
C ALA A 3 19.94 2.70 -8.59
N GLN A 4 20.77 3.71 -8.31
CA GLN A 4 21.09 4.15 -6.93
C GLN A 4 19.85 4.77 -6.26
N LEU A 5 19.10 5.62 -6.97
CA LEU A 5 17.83 6.20 -6.49
C LEU A 5 16.75 5.13 -6.26
N MET A 6 16.76 4.05 -7.04
CA MET A 6 15.84 2.91 -6.85
C MET A 6 16.21 2.08 -5.61
N MET A 7 17.50 1.95 -5.27
CA MET A 7 17.96 1.26 -4.07
C MET A 7 17.79 2.09 -2.78
N ASP A 8 17.90 3.42 -2.89
CA ASP A 8 17.79 4.34 -1.74
C ASP A 8 16.32 4.60 -1.33
N SER A 9 15.35 4.35 -2.21
CA SER A 9 13.94 4.55 -1.90
C SER A 9 13.28 3.26 -1.40
N ARG A 10 12.99 3.17 -0.10
CA ARG A 10 12.07 2.15 0.45
C ARG A 10 10.63 2.50 0.05
N LYS A 11 10.30 2.36 -1.22
CA LYS A 11 8.94 2.55 -1.73
C LYS A 11 8.21 1.22 -1.67
N LEU A 12 7.02 1.24 -1.10
CA LEU A 12 6.13 0.08 -1.08
C LEU A 12 5.09 0.27 -2.18
N TYR A 13 5.03 -0.68 -3.11
CA TYR A 13 3.92 -0.75 -4.05
C TYR A 13 2.78 -1.54 -3.40
N LEU A 14 1.58 -0.98 -3.37
CA LEU A 14 0.38 -1.67 -2.90
C LEU A 14 -0.52 -2.06 -4.06
N ASP A 15 -0.93 -3.32 -4.06
CA ASP A 15 -1.90 -3.90 -4.98
C ASP A 15 -3.35 -3.56 -4.55
N SER A 16 -4.30 -3.72 -5.47
CA SER A 16 -5.71 -3.38 -5.29
C SER A 16 -6.35 -4.08 -4.10
N ASN A 17 -6.02 -5.36 -3.90
CA ASN A 17 -6.55 -6.16 -2.81
C ASN A 17 -6.32 -5.52 -1.42
N ILE A 18 -5.20 -4.83 -1.22
CA ILE A 18 -4.90 -4.16 0.05
C ILE A 18 -5.89 -3.04 0.34
N PHE A 19 -6.28 -2.29 -0.70
CA PHE A 19 -7.25 -1.21 -0.60
C PHE A 19 -8.68 -1.76 -0.50
N ILE A 20 -9.05 -2.72 -1.35
CA ILE A 20 -10.38 -3.35 -1.36
C ILE A 20 -10.69 -3.93 0.03
N TYR A 21 -9.81 -4.77 0.58
CA TYR A 21 -10.03 -5.38 1.90
C TYR A 21 -10.07 -4.36 3.03
N ALA A 22 -9.35 -3.24 2.91
CA ALA A 22 -9.39 -2.17 3.90
C ALA A 22 -10.71 -1.38 3.84
N ILE A 23 -11.20 -1.07 2.62
CA ILE A 23 -12.44 -0.33 2.39
C ILE A 23 -13.66 -1.16 2.79
N GLU A 24 -13.68 -2.44 2.44
CA GLU A 24 -14.77 -3.37 2.77
C GLU A 24 -14.79 -3.79 4.25
N GLY A 25 -13.71 -3.51 5.00
CA GLY A 25 -13.60 -3.91 6.41
C GLY A 25 -13.49 -5.43 6.58
N HIS A 26 -12.82 -6.13 5.66
CA HIS A 26 -12.76 -7.59 5.62
C HIS A 26 -12.15 -8.17 6.91
N GLU A 27 -12.93 -8.94 7.67
CA GLU A 27 -12.60 -9.34 9.06
C GLU A 27 -11.25 -10.06 9.18
N LEU A 28 -10.94 -10.98 8.25
CA LEU A 28 -9.68 -11.73 8.25
C LEU A 28 -8.44 -10.83 8.10
N TYR A 29 -8.56 -9.69 7.41
CA TYR A 29 -7.43 -8.84 7.03
C TYR A 29 -7.37 -7.54 7.84
N ALA A 30 -8.47 -7.10 8.46
CA ALA A 30 -8.56 -5.82 9.17
C ALA A 30 -7.41 -5.63 10.18
N GLY A 31 -7.11 -6.64 11.00
CA GLY A 31 -6.06 -6.55 12.01
C GLY A 31 -4.64 -6.44 11.44
N VAL A 32 -4.34 -7.14 10.34
CA VAL A 32 -3.02 -7.06 9.70
C VAL A 32 -2.87 -5.78 8.88
N LEU A 33 -3.93 -5.33 8.21
CA LEU A 33 -3.94 -4.09 7.45
C LEU A 33 -3.80 -2.87 8.37
N GLN A 34 -4.45 -2.87 9.53
CA GLN A 34 -4.27 -1.82 10.53
C GLN A 34 -2.80 -1.71 10.97
N LYS A 35 -2.16 -2.84 11.30
CA LYS A 35 -0.73 -2.86 11.68
C LYS A 35 0.17 -2.40 10.54
N LEU A 36 -0.12 -2.83 9.31
CA LEU A 36 0.61 -2.43 8.12
C LEU A 36 0.54 -0.91 7.90
N PHE A 37 -0.66 -0.32 7.93
CA PHE A 37 -0.84 1.12 7.72
C PHE A 37 -0.21 1.94 8.86
N GLN A 38 -0.30 1.48 10.11
CA GLN A 38 0.40 2.10 11.24
C GLN A 38 1.93 2.04 11.06
N TYR A 39 2.47 0.91 10.61
CA TYR A 39 3.90 0.77 10.35
C TYR A 39 4.35 1.72 9.23
N ILE A 40 3.64 1.73 8.10
CA ILE A 40 3.89 2.64 6.96
C ILE A 40 3.90 4.09 7.44
N ALA A 41 2.87 4.49 8.19
CA ALA A 41 2.74 5.86 8.71
C ALA A 41 3.88 6.21 9.68
N SER A 42 4.20 5.34 10.65
CA SER A 42 5.24 5.60 11.66
C SER A 42 6.64 5.72 11.05
N GLN A 43 6.94 4.89 10.04
CA GLN A 43 8.25 4.86 9.40
C GLN A 43 8.36 5.83 8.22
N HIS A 44 7.31 6.62 7.94
CA HIS A 44 7.23 7.53 6.79
C HIS A 44 7.59 6.82 5.48
N ILE A 45 7.12 5.57 5.33
CA ILE A 45 7.37 4.77 4.13
C ILE A 45 6.54 5.34 3.00
N GLN A 46 7.21 5.68 1.90
CA GLN A 46 6.52 6.14 0.71
C GLN A 46 5.78 4.97 0.07
N VAL A 47 4.47 5.14 -0.11
CA VAL A 47 3.62 4.17 -0.80
C VAL A 47 3.30 4.69 -2.19
N CYS A 48 3.31 3.79 -3.17
CA CYS A 48 2.77 4.06 -4.49
C CYS A 48 1.83 2.93 -4.93
N THR A 49 0.98 3.25 -5.89
CA THR A 49 0.17 2.29 -6.63
C THR A 49 -0.04 2.81 -8.05
N SER A 50 -0.67 2.03 -8.92
CA SER A 50 -0.99 2.43 -10.29
C SER A 50 -2.38 3.05 -10.41
N GLU A 51 -2.62 3.81 -11.48
CA GLU A 51 -3.97 4.30 -11.83
C GLU A 51 -4.93 3.15 -12.11
N LEU A 52 -4.44 2.02 -12.65
CA LEU A 52 -5.23 0.81 -12.86
C LEU A 52 -5.72 0.23 -11.53
N THR A 53 -4.82 0.11 -10.54
CA THR A 53 -5.18 -0.32 -9.18
C THR A 53 -6.23 0.59 -8.56
N LEU A 54 -6.11 1.91 -8.75
CA LEU A 54 -7.13 2.85 -8.27
C LEU A 54 -8.48 2.63 -8.96
N ALA A 55 -8.49 2.36 -10.28
CA ALA A 55 -9.71 2.07 -11.02
C ALA A 55 -10.40 0.81 -10.49
N GLU A 56 -9.66 -0.27 -10.24
CA GLU A 56 -10.19 -1.52 -9.67
C GLU A 56 -10.82 -1.33 -8.27
N CYS A 57 -10.38 -0.34 -7.50
CA CYS A 57 -10.95 -0.03 -6.19
C CYS A 57 -12.25 0.80 -6.26
N LEU A 58 -12.59 1.35 -7.43
CA LEU A 58 -13.75 2.21 -7.66
C LEU A 58 -14.88 1.52 -8.45
N GLU A 59 -14.61 0.35 -9.01
CA GLU A 59 -15.62 -0.53 -9.62
C GLU A 59 -16.54 -1.15 -8.56
#